data_AF-A0A915KHH5-F1
#
_entry.id   AF-A0A915KHH5-F1
#
_cell.length_a   1.000
_cell.length_b   1.000
_cell.length_c   1.000
_cell.angle_alpha   90.00
_cell.angle_beta   90.00
_cell.angle_gamma   90.00
#
_symmetry.space_group_name_H-M   'P 1'
#
loop_
_entity.id
_entity.type
_entity.pdbx_description
1 polymer ?
#
loop_
_entity_poly.entity_id
_entity_poly.type
_entity_poly.pdbx_seq_one_letter_code
_entity_poly.pdbx_strand_id
1 'polypeptide(L)'
;ISRHAVKHGDSVKDVAFSVTDLESILQYAKSKNAQIVRDSQVWRDENGVLRSATIKTFGDVVHTLIDRSDYRGDFLPGFEKPRFKNQLLGNLPETNLQYIDH
;
A
#
# COMPACT_ATOMS: atom_id res chain seq x y z
N ILE A 1 -18.44 9.75 7.91
CA ILE A 1 -17.40 10.28 6.99
C ILE A 1 -16.05 10.20 7.70
N SER A 2 -15.00 9.74 7.01
CA SER A 2 -13.63 9.69 7.56
C SER A 2 -13.15 11.08 7.98
N ARG A 3 -12.50 11.21 9.15
CA ARG A 3 -11.95 12.49 9.64
C ARG A 3 -10.98 13.12 8.62
N HIS A 4 -10.25 12.29 7.88
CA HIS A 4 -9.34 12.73 6.83
C HIS A 4 -10.10 13.41 5.68
N ALA A 5 -11.20 12.80 5.24
CA ALA A 5 -12.03 13.34 4.15
C ALA A 5 -12.68 14.68 4.53
N VAL A 6 -13.13 14.85 5.79
CA VAL A 6 -13.65 16.15 6.26
C VAL A 6 -12.59 17.24 6.20
N LYS A 7 -11.34 16.91 6.53
CA LYS A 7 -10.25 17.87 6.63
C LYS A 7 -9.61 18.21 5.29
N HIS A 8 -9.46 17.22 4.40
CA HIS A 8 -8.62 17.32 3.20
C HIS A 8 -9.38 17.10 1.89
N GLY A 9 -10.64 16.64 1.95
CA GLY A 9 -11.34 16.13 0.77
C GLY A 9 -10.66 14.88 0.19
N ASP A 10 -10.81 14.68 -1.12
CA ASP A 10 -10.18 13.59 -1.87
C ASP A 10 -8.69 13.87 -2.03
N SER A 11 -7.87 13.12 -1.31
CA SER A 11 -6.44 13.40 -1.15
C SER A 11 -5.65 12.13 -0.86
N VAL A 12 -4.32 12.22 -1.05
CA VAL A 12 -3.40 11.13 -0.71
C VAL A 12 -3.41 10.87 0.79
N LYS A 13 -3.56 9.61 1.17
CA LYS A 13 -3.50 9.16 2.57
C LYS A 13 -2.24 8.35 2.88
N ASP A 14 -1.83 7.51 1.94
CA ASP A 14 -0.76 6.54 2.09
C ASP A 14 0.01 6.45 0.78
N VAL A 15 1.34 6.41 0.86
CA VAL A 15 2.22 6.05 -0.24
C VAL A 15 2.95 4.77 0.18
N ALA A 16 2.61 3.67 -0.48
CA ALA A 16 3.15 2.36 -0.13
C ALA A 16 4.46 2.07 -0.88
N PHE A 17 5.41 1.42 -0.19
CA PHE A 17 6.68 0.98 -0.78
C PHE A 17 6.79 -0.54 -0.76
N SER A 18 7.12 -1.12 -1.91
CA SER A 18 7.54 -2.52 -1.97
C SER A 18 8.95 -2.62 -1.41
N VAL A 19 9.14 -3.51 -0.42
CA VAL A 19 10.41 -3.70 0.27
C VAL A 19 10.77 -5.18 0.35
N THR A 20 12.03 -5.45 0.63
CA THR A 20 12.53 -6.77 1.03
C THR A 20 13.05 -6.67 2.45
N ASP A 21 12.75 -7.66 3.29
CA ASP A 21 13.16 -7.70 4.69
C ASP A 21 12.53 -6.56 5.52
N LEU A 22 11.20 -6.65 5.67
CA LEU A 22 10.40 -5.69 6.43
C LEU A 22 10.89 -5.51 7.88
N GLU A 23 11.31 -6.60 8.54
CA GLU A 23 11.67 -6.57 9.96
C GLU A 23 12.91 -5.70 10.19
N SER A 24 13.94 -5.88 9.36
CA SER A 24 15.16 -5.05 9.43
C SER A 24 14.86 -3.57 9.22
N ILE A 25 14.02 -3.23 8.22
CA ILE A 25 13.62 -1.85 7.94
C ILE A 25 12.84 -1.27 9.12
N LEU A 26 11.89 -2.02 9.66
CA LEU A 26 11.05 -1.58 10.77
C LEU A 26 11.86 -1.39 12.06
N GLN A 27 12.80 -2.30 12.35
CA GLN A 27 13.72 -2.17 13.47
C GLN A 27 14.59 -0.92 13.33
N TYR A 28 15.14 -0.67 12.14
CA TYR A 28 15.90 0.53 11.87
C TYR A 28 15.05 1.79 12.05
N ALA A 29 13.82 1.81 11.52
CA ALA A 29 12.90 2.93 11.69
C ALA A 29 12.59 3.20 13.18
N LYS A 30 12.31 2.15 13.97
CA LYS A 30 12.13 2.25 15.43
C LYS A 30 13.38 2.83 16.11
N SER A 31 14.58 2.40 15.72
CA SER A 31 15.85 2.91 16.26
C SER A 31 16.08 4.41 15.98
N LYS A 32 15.46 4.93 14.93
CA LYS A 32 15.49 6.34 14.54
C LYS A 32 14.27 7.13 15.05
N ASN A 33 13.52 6.57 16.01
CA ASN A 33 12.32 7.17 16.60
C ASN A 33 11.21 7.45 15.59
N ALA A 34 11.13 6.69 14.49
CA ALA A 34 9.99 6.77 13.59
C ALA A 34 8.71 6.36 14.35
N GLN A 35 7.63 7.13 14.16
CA GLN A 35 6.35 6.80 14.76
C GLN A 35 5.70 5.64 14.00
N ILE A 36 5.55 4.50 14.67
CA ILE A 36 4.89 3.33 14.12
C ILE A 36 3.37 3.49 14.27
N VAL A 37 2.66 3.50 13.14
CA VAL A 37 1.19 3.57 13.10
C VAL A 37 0.60 2.17 13.22
N ARG A 38 1.24 1.20 12.57
CA ARG A 38 0.90 -0.22 12.65
C ARG A 38 2.19 -1.03 12.61
N ASP A 39 2.41 -1.85 13.63
CA ASP A 39 3.56 -2.75 13.68
C ASP A 39 3.48 -3.83 12.58
N SER A 40 4.52 -4.65 12.47
CA SER A 40 4.56 -5.74 11.48
C SER A 40 3.34 -6.66 11.62
N GLN A 41 2.64 -6.84 10.51
CA GLN A 41 1.49 -7.72 10.37
C GLN A 41 1.70 -8.68 9.23
N VAL A 42 1.24 -9.91 9.44
CA VAL A 42 1.28 -10.97 8.44
C VAL A 42 -0.13 -11.20 7.91
N TRP A 43 -0.26 -11.13 6.60
CA TRP A 43 -1.47 -11.37 5.83
C TRP A 43 -1.29 -12.65 5.01
N ARG A 44 -2.34 -13.47 4.91
CA ARG A 44 -2.28 -14.76 4.22
C ARG A 44 -3.55 -14.99 3.42
N ASP A 45 -3.39 -15.57 2.24
CA ASP A 45 -4.47 -16.17 1.45
C ASP A 45 -3.92 -17.36 0.64
N GLU A 46 -4.71 -17.86 -0.32
CA GLU A 46 -4.34 -18.97 -1.22
C GLU A 46 -3.10 -18.70 -2.10
N ASN A 47 -2.73 -17.45 -2.30
CA ASN A 47 -1.61 -17.01 -3.14
C ASN A 47 -0.31 -16.74 -2.35
N GLY A 48 -0.31 -16.98 -1.03
CA GLY A 48 0.89 -16.96 -0.20
C GLY A 48 0.81 -16.04 1.01
N VAL A 49 1.97 -15.48 1.40
CA VAL A 49 2.14 -14.68 2.62
C VAL A 49 2.69 -13.31 2.29
N LEU A 50 2.06 -12.28 2.83
CA LEU A 50 2.48 -10.89 2.71
C LEU A 50 2.73 -10.29 4.09
N ARG A 51 3.80 -9.52 4.26
CA ARG A 51 4.07 -8.80 5.51
C ARG A 51 3.95 -7.31 5.25
N SER A 52 3.40 -6.57 6.21
CA SER A 52 3.30 -5.12 6.10
C SER A 52 3.44 -4.42 7.44
N ALA A 53 4.01 -3.22 7.43
CA ALA A 53 3.99 -2.30 8.56
C ALA A 53 3.67 -0.89 8.05
N THR A 54 3.17 -0.01 8.92
CA THR A 54 2.85 1.36 8.55
C THR A 54 3.54 2.34 9.48
N ILE A 55 4.28 3.28 8.91
CA ILE A 55 5.00 4.34 9.64
C ILE A 55 4.40 5.70 9.30
N LYS A 56 4.43 6.62 10.28
CA LYS A 56 3.99 8.00 10.06
C LYS A 56 5.09 8.79 9.37
N THR A 57 4.68 9.70 8.49
CA THR A 57 5.57 10.70 7.90
C THR A 57 5.12 12.11 8.27
N PHE A 58 4.85 12.96 7.27
CA PHE A 58 4.44 14.33 7.44
C PHE A 58 2.91 14.45 7.51
N GLY A 59 2.45 15.32 8.42
CA GLY A 59 1.04 15.59 8.60
C GLY A 59 0.23 14.32 8.88
N ASP A 60 -0.77 14.08 8.02
CA ASP A 60 -1.67 12.94 8.11
C ASP A 60 -1.33 11.82 7.10
N VAL A 61 -0.25 11.96 6.32
CA VAL A 61 0.21 10.96 5.34
C VAL A 61 1.09 9.91 6.03
N VAL A 62 0.92 8.66 5.62
CA VAL A 62 1.69 7.52 6.12
C VAL A 62 2.41 6.81 4.98
N HIS A 63 3.37 5.95 5.34
CA HIS A 63 3.93 4.97 4.42
C HIS A 63 3.62 3.57 4.91
N THR A 64 2.97 2.78 4.07
CA THR A 64 2.87 1.34 4.27
C THR A 64 4.02 0.63 3.54
N LEU A 65 4.86 -0.05 4.31
CA LEU A 65 5.90 -0.94 3.81
C LEU A 65 5.28 -2.30 3.50
N ILE A 66 5.49 -2.82 2.29
CA ILE A 66 4.90 -4.07 1.82
C ILE A 66 6.02 -5.02 1.40
N ASP A 67 6.19 -6.12 2.13
CA ASP A 67 7.04 -7.23 1.74
C ASP A 67 6.18 -8.35 1.15
N ARG A 68 6.30 -8.50 -0.17
CA ARG A 68 5.57 -9.48 -0.98
C ARG A 68 6.45 -10.62 -1.47
N SER A 69 7.63 -10.83 -0.88
CA SER A 69 8.61 -11.83 -1.32
C SER A 69 8.02 -13.25 -1.37
N ASP A 70 7.08 -13.56 -0.45
CA ASP A 70 6.40 -14.85 -0.32
C ASP A 70 4.95 -14.83 -0.86
N TYR A 71 4.57 -13.80 -1.62
CA TYR A 71 3.22 -13.62 -2.15
C TYR A 71 3.22 -13.63 -3.68
N ARG A 72 2.25 -14.31 -4.31
CA ARG A 72 2.15 -14.47 -5.76
C ARG A 72 0.81 -13.99 -6.35
N GLY A 73 -0.07 -13.44 -5.53
CA GLY A 73 -1.34 -12.88 -6.00
C GLY A 73 -1.15 -11.55 -6.73
N ASP A 74 -2.10 -11.22 -7.60
CA ASP A 74 -2.08 -10.02 -8.46
C ASP A 74 -1.99 -8.71 -7.66
N PHE A 75 -2.57 -8.67 -6.45
CA PHE A 75 -2.58 -7.49 -5.60
C PHE A 75 -2.19 -7.81 -4.14
N LEU A 76 -3.15 -7.87 -3.22
CA LEU A 76 -2.95 -8.09 -1.78
C LEU A 76 -4.02 -9.05 -1.24
N PRO A 77 -3.76 -9.75 -0.11
CA PRO A 77 -4.77 -10.56 0.55
C PRO A 77 -6.04 -9.79 0.91
N GLY A 78 -7.19 -10.41 0.69
CA GLY A 78 -8.51 -9.83 0.94
C GLY A 78 -9.06 -8.96 -0.19
N PHE A 79 -8.35 -8.85 -1.32
CA PHE A 79 -8.86 -8.22 -2.53
C PHE A 79 -9.29 -9.25 -3.57
N GLU A 80 -10.38 -8.94 -4.27
CA GLU A 80 -10.93 -9.76 -5.34
C GLU A 80 -10.84 -9.02 -6.69
N LYS A 81 -10.97 -9.76 -7.79
CA LYS A 81 -11.07 -9.17 -9.12
C LYS A 81 -12.27 -8.19 -9.18
N PRO A 82 -12.17 -7.10 -9.96
CA PRO A 82 -13.28 -6.17 -10.11
C PRO A 82 -14.58 -6.87 -10.53
N ARG A 83 -15.69 -6.54 -9.86
CA ARG A 83 -17.02 -7.10 -10.17
C ARG A 83 -17.59 -6.62 -11.50
N PHE A 84 -17.07 -5.50 -12.00
CA PHE A 84 -17.53 -4.86 -13.22
C PHE A 84 -16.35 -4.41 -14.07
N LYS A 85 -16.45 -4.65 -15.38
CA LYS A 85 -15.50 -4.17 -16.39
C LYS A 85 -16.20 -3.14 -17.26
N ASN A 86 -15.74 -1.89 -17.18
CA ASN A 86 -16.33 -0.80 -17.97
C ASN A 86 -15.98 -0.98 -19.46
N GLN A 87 -16.99 -1.22 -20.29
CA GLN A 87 -16.83 -1.45 -21.73
C GLN A 87 -16.30 -0.22 -22.48
N LEU A 88 -16.54 0.99 -21.96
CA LEU A 88 -16.06 2.23 -22.59
C LEU A 88 -14.54 2.34 -22.56
N LEU A 89 -13.87 1.76 -21.56
CA LEU A 89 -12.41 1.84 -21.43
C LEU A 89 -11.69 1.21 -22.62
N GLY A 90 -12.28 0.20 -23.26
CA GLY A 90 -11.69 -0.44 -24.45
C GLY A 90 -11.75 0.41 -25.73
N ASN A 91 -12.56 1.48 -25.73
CA ASN A 91 -12.74 2.37 -26.88
C ASN A 91 -11.95 3.68 -26.75
N LEU A 92 -11.27 3.89 -25.62
CA LEU A 92 -10.46 5.08 -25.37
C LEU A 92 -9.02 4.86 -25.85
N PRO A 93 -8.33 5.91 -26.32
CA PRO A 93 -6.92 5.81 -26.70
C PRO A 93 -6.06 5.46 -25.48
N GLU A 94 -4.96 4.74 -25.71
CA GLU A 94 -4.00 4.41 -24.66
C GLU A 94 -3.28 5.65 -24.14
N THR A 95 -3.14 5.74 -22.82
CA THR A 95 -2.46 6.88 -22.16
C THR A 95 -0.95 6.71 -22.08
N ASN A 96 -0.44 5.48 -22.30
CA ASN A 96 0.98 5.11 -22.20
C ASN A 96 1.64 5.40 -20.83
N LEU A 97 0.86 5.58 -19.76
CA LEU A 97 1.39 5.72 -18.40
C LEU A 97 1.93 4.37 -17.91
N GLN A 98 3.18 4.34 -17.46
CA GLN A 98 3.88 3.09 -17.12
C GLN A 98 4.05 2.86 -15.61
N TYR A 99 4.59 3.85 -14.90
CA TYR A 99 4.89 3.75 -13.48
C TYR A 99 4.84 5.14 -12.82
N ILE A 100 4.82 5.14 -11.49
CA ILE A 100 4.94 6.35 -10.67
C ILE A 100 6.41 6.73 -10.62
N ASP A 101 6.76 7.93 -11.06
CA ASP A 101 8.15 8.40 -11.13
C ASP A 101 8.63 9.04 -9.81
N HIS A 102 7.80 9.88 -9.20
CA HIS A 102 8.08 10.58 -7.94
C HIS A 102 6.81 10.99 -7.19
#